data_AF-A0A7S3IV43-F1
#
_entry.id   AF-A0A7S3IV43-F1
#
_cell.length_a   1.000
_cell.length_b   1.000
_cell.length_c   1.000
_cell.angle_alpha   90.00
_cell.angle_beta   90.00
_cell.angle_gamma   90.00
#
_symmetry.space_group_name_H-M   'P 1'
#
loop_
_entity.id
_entity.type
_entity.pdbx_description
1 polymer ?
#
loop_
_entity_poly.entity_id
_entity_poly.type
_entity_poly.pdbx_seq_one_letter_code
_entity_poly.pdbx_strand_id
1 'polypeptide(L)'
;MLALPAFIGMNGAMDALIGRVNGTSNLRLSGVYLHRARVFCIFLLFPVSILFGFSGMAFRVLEKNPEVTFEANRYVLAYLPNVFLLSLLDIQRRFLVQVQLPQICMFTSFCFLLLHVLLTYFFVIFLHHGVVGIGIASFLTNSSMLYANLSLTSREKVLDSATEISFFDRQVYRGFGDYFRQGLPRATHLFLNAAPFQILSLMARKIGLRYQ
;
A
#
# COMPACT_ATOMS: atom_id res chain seq x y z
N MET A 1 -10.29 4.11 0.15
CA MET A 1 -9.62 3.72 -1.10
C MET A 1 -8.77 4.83 -1.75
N LEU A 2 -9.03 6.12 -1.51
CA LEU A 2 -8.25 7.23 -2.12
C LEU A 2 -6.77 7.34 -1.71
N ALA A 3 -6.40 6.83 -0.54
CA ALA A 3 -5.01 6.91 -0.06
C ALA A 3 -4.05 6.01 -0.84
N LEU A 4 -4.51 4.84 -1.31
CA LEU A 4 -3.67 3.89 -2.03
C LEU A 4 -3.08 4.48 -3.33
N PRO A 5 -3.85 5.15 -4.21
CA PRO A 5 -3.31 5.87 -5.36
C PRO A 5 -2.18 6.85 -5.04
N ALA A 6 -2.28 7.57 -3.90
CA ALA A 6 -1.25 8.50 -3.48
C ALA A 6 0.05 7.77 -3.10
N PHE A 7 -0.05 6.70 -2.30
CA PHE A 7 1.09 5.84 -1.96
C PHE A 7 1.71 5.20 -3.21
N ILE A 8 0.90 4.63 -4.09
CA ILE A 8 1.36 3.98 -5.33
C ILE A 8 2.09 4.98 -6.24
N GLY A 9 1.56 6.19 -6.40
CA GLY A 9 2.21 7.23 -7.20
C GLY A 9 3.55 7.67 -6.63
N MET A 10 3.65 7.79 -5.30
CA MET A 10 4.90 8.06 -4.61
C MET A 10 5.91 6.91 -4.76
N ASN A 11 5.46 5.65 -4.63
CA ASN A 11 6.29 4.47 -4.83
C ASN A 11 6.89 4.42 -6.24
N GLY A 12 6.16 4.92 -7.25
CA GLY A 12 6.68 5.06 -8.61
C GLY A 12 7.91 5.99 -8.72
N ALA A 13 8.14 6.92 -7.79
CA ALA A 13 9.37 7.72 -7.76
C ALA A 13 10.61 6.83 -7.60
N MET A 14 10.49 5.75 -6.82
CA MET A 14 11.53 4.74 -6.68
C MET A 14 11.86 4.07 -8.01
N ASP A 15 10.85 3.67 -8.79
CA ASP A 15 11.05 3.03 -10.09
C ASP A 15 11.84 3.93 -11.05
N ALA A 16 11.58 5.24 -11.04
CA ALA A 16 12.34 6.17 -11.85
C ALA A 16 13.79 6.32 -11.39
N LEU A 17 14.03 6.33 -10.07
CA LEU A 17 15.39 6.43 -9.53
C LEU A 17 16.20 5.15 -9.78
N ILE A 18 15.59 3.97 -9.57
CA ILE A 18 16.21 2.68 -9.86
C ILE A 18 16.44 2.54 -11.37
N GLY A 19 15.47 2.89 -12.21
CA GLY A 19 15.59 2.85 -13.66
C GLY A 19 16.75 3.69 -14.21
N ARG A 20 17.10 4.81 -13.56
CA ARG A 20 18.28 5.63 -13.92
C ARG A 20 19.60 4.94 -13.63
N VAL A 21 19.66 4.10 -12.59
CA VAL A 21 20.89 3.44 -12.14
C VAL A 21 21.01 2.00 -12.62
N ASN A 22 19.92 1.40 -13.09
CA ASN A 22 19.89 0.05 -13.66
C ASN A 22 20.84 -0.11 -14.86
N GLY A 23 21.10 0.93 -15.64
CA GLY A 23 22.11 0.90 -16.71
C GLY A 23 23.56 0.79 -16.22
N THR A 24 23.81 0.98 -14.92
CA THR A 24 25.13 0.87 -14.27
C THR A 24 25.24 -0.34 -13.35
N SER A 25 24.21 -1.20 -13.29
CA SER A 25 24.13 -2.38 -12.41
C SER A 25 24.43 -2.11 -10.92
N ASN A 26 24.17 -0.89 -10.44
CA ASN A 26 24.48 -0.50 -9.07
C ASN A 26 23.38 -0.93 -8.09
N LEU A 27 23.39 -2.20 -7.72
CA LEU A 27 22.41 -2.80 -6.80
C LEU A 27 22.42 -2.16 -5.41
N ARG A 28 23.59 -1.70 -4.95
CA ARG A 28 23.71 -0.97 -3.67
C ARG A 28 22.88 0.31 -3.71
N LEU A 29 23.01 1.13 -4.75
CA LEU A 29 22.23 2.36 -4.85
C LEU A 29 20.72 2.08 -4.99
N SER A 30 20.34 0.99 -5.65
CA SER A 30 18.94 0.53 -5.70
C SER A 30 18.40 0.15 -4.31
N GLY A 31 19.21 -0.46 -3.45
CA GLY A 31 18.86 -0.71 -2.05
C GLY A 31 18.65 0.58 -1.24
N VAL A 32 19.47 1.62 -1.47
CA VAL A 32 19.26 2.94 -0.86
C VAL A 32 17.91 3.52 -1.27
N TYR A 33 17.54 3.45 -2.55
CA TYR A 33 16.25 3.94 -3.05
C TYR A 33 15.06 3.15 -2.51
N LEU A 34 15.21 1.83 -2.34
CA LEU A 34 14.21 0.97 -1.69
C LEU A 34 13.95 1.43 -0.25
N HIS A 35 14.99 1.58 0.56
CA HIS A 35 14.85 2.06 1.93
C HIS A 35 14.32 3.49 1.99
N ARG A 36 14.71 4.35 1.03
CA ARG A 36 14.18 5.73 0.93
C ARG A 36 12.69 5.73 0.71
N ALA A 37 12.19 4.89 -0.20
CA ALA A 37 10.76 4.74 -0.44
C ALA A 37 10.00 4.26 0.81
N ARG A 38 10.55 3.28 1.54
CA ARG A 38 9.95 2.77 2.79
C ARG A 38 9.87 3.84 3.88
N VAL A 39 10.96 4.57 4.10
CA VAL A 39 11.00 5.68 5.06
C VAL A 39 10.00 6.76 4.66
N PHE A 40 9.97 7.13 3.38
CA PHE A 40 9.02 8.12 2.87
C PHE A 40 7.56 7.67 3.07
N CYS A 41 7.27 6.39 2.82
CA CYS A 41 5.95 5.81 3.06
C CYS A 41 5.55 5.90 4.55
N ILE A 42 6.47 5.67 5.48
CA ILE A 42 6.24 5.86 6.92
C ILE A 42 5.95 7.33 7.24
N PHE A 43 6.70 8.27 6.67
CA PHE A 43 6.43 9.70 6.85
C PHE A 43 5.08 10.12 6.28
N LEU A 44 4.70 9.59 5.10
CA LEU A 44 3.42 9.88 4.46
C LEU A 44 2.22 9.25 5.20
N LEU A 45 2.46 8.20 5.99
CA LEU A 45 1.42 7.61 6.84
C LEU A 45 0.87 8.61 7.86
N PHE A 46 1.71 9.50 8.40
CA PHE A 46 1.30 10.48 9.40
C PHE A 46 0.25 11.48 8.89
N PRO A 47 0.47 12.25 7.79
CA PRO A 47 -0.55 13.15 7.25
C PRO A 47 -1.79 12.40 6.75
N VAL A 48 -1.62 11.18 6.19
CA VAL A 48 -2.77 10.35 5.79
C VAL A 48 -3.60 9.92 7.00
N SER A 49 -2.96 9.57 8.12
CA SER A 49 -3.66 9.21 9.36
C SER A 49 -4.48 10.36 9.92
N ILE A 50 -3.92 11.58 9.91
CA ILE A 50 -4.64 12.79 10.31
C ILE A 50 -5.87 13.00 9.41
N LEU A 51 -5.69 12.93 8.08
CA LEU A 51 -6.77 13.11 7.12
C LEU A 51 -7.90 12.07 7.31
N PHE A 52 -7.54 10.83 7.62
CA PHE A 52 -8.51 9.75 7.89
C PHE A 52 -9.16 9.88 9.27
N GLY A 53 -8.52 10.53 10.24
CA GLY A 53 -9.13 10.92 11.51
C GLY A 53 -10.32 11.87 11.33
N PHE A 54 -10.29 12.73 10.31
CA PHE A 54 -11.40 13.61 9.95
C PHE A 54 -12.48 12.93 9.10
N SER A 55 -12.31 11.65 8.74
CA SER A 55 -13.24 10.96 7.84
C SER A 55 -14.67 10.88 8.41
N GLY A 56 -14.82 10.75 9.73
CA GLY A 56 -16.12 10.82 10.40
C GLY A 56 -16.86 12.16 10.26
N MET A 57 -16.16 13.28 10.01
CA MET A 57 -16.81 14.55 9.68
C MET A 57 -17.29 14.57 8.23
N ALA A 58 -16.48 14.05 7.30
CA ALA A 58 -16.85 13.92 5.89
C ALA A 58 -18.06 12.99 5.70
N PHE A 59 -18.12 11.87 6.41
CA PHE A 59 -19.25 10.96 6.35
C PHE A 59 -20.55 11.57 6.87
N ARG A 60 -20.49 12.37 7.94
CA ARG A 60 -21.69 13.08 8.46
C ARG A 60 -22.31 14.06 7.46
N VAL A 61 -21.52 14.60 6.53
CA VAL A 61 -22.03 15.47 5.46
C VAL A 61 -22.70 14.66 4.35
N LEU A 62 -22.23 13.43 4.10
CA LEU A 62 -22.68 12.58 2.99
C LEU A 62 -23.84 11.65 3.38
N GLU A 63 -23.86 11.19 4.61
CA GLU A 63 -24.79 10.21 5.17
C GLU A 63 -25.52 10.82 6.37
N LYS A 64 -26.86 10.79 6.34
CA LYS A 64 -27.68 11.34 7.42
C LYS A 64 -27.87 10.36 8.56
N ASN A 65 -27.64 9.06 8.33
CA ASN A 65 -27.75 8.05 9.36
C ASN A 65 -26.48 8.02 10.25
N PRO A 66 -26.60 8.33 11.56
CA PRO A 66 -25.46 8.37 12.47
C PRO A 66 -24.85 6.97 12.73
N GLU A 67 -25.63 5.90 12.72
CA GLU A 67 -25.13 4.53 12.92
C GLU A 67 -24.25 4.08 11.74
N VAL A 68 -24.72 4.33 10.51
CA VAL A 68 -23.96 4.02 9.28
C VAL A 68 -22.66 4.82 9.24
N THR A 69 -22.72 6.10 9.63
CA THR A 69 -21.54 6.97 9.68
C THR A 69 -20.53 6.50 10.73
N PHE A 70 -21.00 6.05 11.89
CA PHE A 70 -20.16 5.55 12.97
C PHE A 70 -19.41 4.27 12.55
N GLU A 71 -20.12 3.30 11.99
CA GLU A 71 -19.52 2.05 11.52
C GLU A 71 -18.56 2.27 10.33
N ALA A 72 -18.90 3.20 9.41
CA ALA A 72 -17.99 3.59 8.32
C ALA A 72 -16.68 4.21 8.85
N ASN A 73 -16.76 5.10 9.84
CA ASN A 73 -15.57 5.70 10.44
C ASN A 73 -14.71 4.65 11.18
N ARG A 74 -15.33 3.74 11.94
CA ARG A 74 -14.62 2.63 12.60
C ARG A 74 -13.90 1.74 11.60
N TYR A 75 -14.57 1.38 10.50
CA TYR A 75 -13.96 0.59 9.43
C TYR A 75 -12.76 1.31 8.81
N VAL A 76 -12.89 2.60 8.50
CA VAL A 76 -11.80 3.40 7.90
C VAL A 76 -10.57 3.46 8.79
N LEU A 77 -10.76 3.68 10.09
CA LEU A 77 -9.66 3.71 11.06
C LEU A 77 -9.02 2.32 11.24
N ALA A 78 -9.84 1.26 11.31
CA ALA A 78 -9.37 -0.11 11.43
C ALA A 78 -8.62 -0.61 10.18
N TYR A 79 -8.97 -0.08 8.99
CA TYR A 79 -8.34 -0.46 7.73
C TYR A 79 -7.02 0.27 7.46
N LEU A 80 -6.73 1.35 8.19
CA LEU A 80 -5.56 2.19 7.99
C LEU A 80 -4.21 1.43 8.06
N PRO A 81 -3.98 0.51 9.02
CA PRO A 81 -2.78 -0.32 9.04
C PRO A 81 -2.63 -1.21 7.80
N ASN A 82 -3.74 -1.71 7.26
CA ASN A 82 -3.71 -2.54 6.05
C ASN A 82 -3.32 -1.72 4.80
N VAL A 83 -3.74 -0.45 4.71
CA VAL A 83 -3.31 0.46 3.63
C VAL A 83 -1.79 0.64 3.64
N PHE A 84 -1.21 0.80 4.82
CA PHE A 84 0.24 0.91 4.98
C PHE A 84 0.98 -0.36 4.54
N LEU A 85 0.50 -1.54 4.97
CA LEU A 85 1.07 -2.83 4.54
C LEU A 85 1.02 -3.02 3.02
N LEU A 86 -0.10 -2.67 2.39
CA LEU A 86 -0.25 -2.74 0.94
C LEU A 86 0.74 -1.81 0.22
N SER A 87 1.02 -0.63 0.77
CA SER A 87 2.04 0.27 0.22
C SER A 87 3.45 -0.33 0.33
N LEU A 88 3.81 -0.90 1.48
CA LEU A 88 5.11 -1.57 1.64
C LEU A 88 5.27 -2.77 0.71
N LEU A 89 4.21 -3.55 0.52
CA LEU A 89 4.16 -4.65 -0.44
C LEU A 89 4.35 -4.16 -1.88
N ASP A 90 3.71 -3.06 -2.25
CA ASP A 90 3.87 -2.44 -3.58
C ASP A 90 5.32 -1.97 -3.80
N ILE A 91 5.93 -1.31 -2.80
CA ILE A 91 7.36 -0.94 -2.84
C ILE A 91 8.23 -2.18 -3.06
N GLN A 92 8.02 -3.24 -2.28
CA GLN A 92 8.83 -4.45 -2.39
C GLN A 92 8.68 -5.13 -3.75
N ARG A 93 7.44 -5.23 -4.24
CA ARG A 93 7.15 -5.80 -5.55
C ARG A 93 7.80 -5.01 -6.67
N ARG A 94 7.67 -3.68 -6.64
CA ARG A 94 8.29 -2.77 -7.61
C ARG A 94 9.80 -2.94 -7.64
N PHE A 95 10.43 -2.97 -6.46
CA PHE A 95 11.87 -3.20 -6.36
C PHE A 95 12.27 -4.52 -7.02
N LEU A 96 11.61 -5.62 -6.68
CA LEU A 96 11.88 -6.95 -7.25
C LEU A 96 11.69 -6.98 -8.77
N VAL A 97 10.69 -6.27 -9.31
CA VAL A 97 10.50 -6.11 -10.76
C VAL A 97 11.67 -5.32 -11.37
N GLN A 98 12.10 -4.23 -10.74
CA GLN A 98 13.20 -3.39 -11.24
C GLN A 98 14.56 -4.09 -11.21
N VAL A 99 14.81 -4.98 -10.26
CA VAL A 99 16.03 -5.81 -10.19
C VAL A 99 15.93 -7.11 -10.99
N GLN A 100 14.90 -7.24 -11.86
CA GLN A 100 14.68 -8.41 -12.72
C GLN A 100 14.46 -9.74 -11.96
N LEU A 101 13.92 -9.68 -10.74
CA LEU A 101 13.54 -10.86 -9.95
C LEU A 101 12.04 -10.91 -9.60
N PRO A 102 11.11 -10.69 -10.56
CA PRO A 102 9.68 -10.65 -10.26
C PRO A 102 9.13 -12.02 -9.83
N GLN A 103 9.83 -13.13 -10.14
CA GLN A 103 9.40 -14.49 -9.79
C GLN A 103 9.19 -14.68 -8.29
N ILE A 104 9.97 -14.00 -7.43
CA ILE A 104 9.82 -14.06 -5.97
C ILE A 104 8.43 -13.58 -5.56
N CYS A 105 8.01 -12.44 -6.10
CA CYS A 105 6.69 -11.87 -5.85
C CYS A 105 5.56 -12.70 -6.46
N MET A 106 5.77 -13.30 -7.63
CA MET A 106 4.75 -14.16 -8.24
C MET A 106 4.50 -15.40 -7.39
N PHE A 107 5.58 -16.07 -6.96
CA PHE A 107 5.49 -17.25 -6.11
C PHE A 107 4.79 -16.95 -4.78
N THR A 108 5.22 -15.90 -4.07
CA THR A 108 4.55 -15.52 -2.81
C THR A 108 3.10 -15.12 -3.04
N SER A 109 2.80 -14.31 -4.07
CA SER A 109 1.42 -13.89 -4.35
C SER A 109 0.50 -15.09 -4.62
N PHE A 110 0.98 -16.12 -5.31
CA PHE A 110 0.23 -17.34 -5.54
C PHE A 110 -0.03 -18.13 -4.25
N CYS A 111 1.02 -18.37 -3.44
CA CYS A 111 0.87 -19.08 -2.16
C CYS A 111 -0.06 -18.34 -1.19
N PHE A 112 0.09 -17.02 -1.09
CA PHE A 112 -0.71 -16.21 -0.17
C PHE A 112 -2.13 -15.95 -0.67
N LEU A 113 -2.40 -16.06 -1.97
CA LEU A 113 -3.77 -16.09 -2.49
C LEU A 113 -4.55 -17.29 -1.94
N LEU A 114 -3.94 -18.49 -1.99
CA LEU A 114 -4.55 -19.70 -1.43
C LEU A 114 -4.76 -19.54 0.09
N LEU A 115 -3.75 -19.03 0.81
CA LEU A 115 -3.88 -18.74 2.23
C LEU A 115 -4.99 -17.72 2.51
N HIS A 116 -5.16 -16.70 1.67
CA HIS A 116 -6.20 -15.69 1.83
C HIS A 116 -7.59 -16.29 1.74
N VAL A 117 -7.83 -17.17 0.76
CA VAL A 117 -9.11 -17.87 0.61
C VAL A 117 -9.40 -18.72 1.85
N LEU A 118 -8.42 -19.49 2.33
CA LEU A 118 -8.55 -20.32 3.53
C LEU A 118 -8.85 -19.50 4.79
N LEU A 119 -8.09 -18.42 5.01
CA LEU A 119 -8.27 -17.53 6.16
C LEU A 119 -9.62 -16.82 6.09
N THR A 120 -10.02 -16.34 4.91
CA THR A 120 -11.31 -15.67 4.73
C THR A 120 -12.45 -16.65 4.98
N TYR A 121 -12.38 -17.88 4.48
CA TYR A 121 -13.35 -18.93 4.79
C TYR A 121 -13.43 -19.18 6.30
N PHE A 122 -12.29 -19.33 6.96
CA PHE A 122 -12.23 -19.58 8.40
C PHE A 122 -12.81 -18.42 9.23
N PHE A 123 -12.38 -17.19 8.99
CA PHE A 123 -12.85 -16.04 9.77
C PHE A 123 -14.30 -15.65 9.48
N VAL A 124 -14.73 -15.74 8.22
CA VAL A 124 -16.07 -15.30 7.82
C VAL A 124 -17.11 -16.37 8.09
N ILE A 125 -16.87 -17.61 7.66
CA ILE A 125 -17.87 -18.68 7.69
C ILE A 125 -17.79 -19.47 9.00
N PHE A 126 -16.60 -19.88 9.43
CA PHE A 126 -16.46 -20.72 10.62
C PHE A 126 -16.59 -19.92 11.92
N LEU A 127 -15.96 -18.75 12.00
CA LEU A 127 -15.99 -17.87 13.16
C LEU A 127 -17.15 -16.86 13.15
N HIS A 128 -17.96 -16.80 12.08
CA HIS A 128 -19.08 -15.86 11.92
C HIS A 128 -18.73 -14.37 12.15
N HIS A 129 -17.48 -13.95 11.90
CA HIS A 129 -17.05 -12.55 12.11
C HIS A 129 -17.51 -11.59 10.98
N GLY A 130 -18.21 -12.08 9.97
CA GLY A 130 -18.75 -11.27 8.87
C GLY A 130 -17.69 -10.40 8.19
N VAL A 131 -17.99 -9.12 7.98
CA VAL A 131 -17.11 -8.15 7.30
C VAL A 131 -15.80 -7.90 8.07
N VAL A 132 -15.83 -7.99 9.41
CA VAL A 132 -14.62 -7.82 10.22
C VAL A 132 -13.65 -8.98 9.99
N GLY A 133 -14.18 -10.20 9.80
CA GLY A 133 -13.40 -11.38 9.46
C GLY A 133 -12.61 -11.24 8.16
N ILE A 134 -13.18 -10.57 7.15
CA ILE A 134 -12.50 -10.25 5.89
C ILE A 134 -11.30 -9.33 6.16
N GLY A 135 -11.49 -8.28 6.97
CA GLY A 135 -10.42 -7.34 7.31
C GLY A 135 -9.25 -8.02 8.03
N ILE A 136 -9.54 -8.89 9.00
CA ILE A 136 -8.52 -9.65 9.75
C ILE A 136 -7.78 -10.60 8.81
N ALA A 137 -8.50 -11.35 7.98
CA ALA A 137 -7.90 -12.26 7.01
C ALA A 137 -6.99 -11.51 6.03
N SER A 138 -7.42 -10.39 5.47
CA SER A 138 -6.61 -9.56 4.58
C SER A 138 -5.35 -9.03 5.26
N PHE A 139 -5.46 -8.52 6.49
CA PHE A 139 -4.33 -8.00 7.24
C PHE A 139 -3.28 -9.10 7.51
N LEU A 140 -3.73 -10.28 7.93
CA LEU A 140 -2.85 -11.42 8.23
C LEU A 140 -2.16 -11.95 6.97
N THR A 141 -2.90 -12.10 5.87
CA THR A 141 -2.35 -12.49 4.57
C THR A 141 -1.31 -11.48 4.09
N ASN A 142 -1.62 -10.18 4.10
CA ASN A 142 -0.71 -9.16 3.59
C ASN A 142 0.56 -9.05 4.44
N SER A 143 0.43 -9.13 5.77
CA SER A 143 1.57 -9.11 6.69
C SER A 143 2.51 -10.30 6.47
N SER A 144 1.93 -11.50 6.38
CA SER A 144 2.70 -12.73 6.15
C SER A 144 3.35 -12.75 4.75
N MET A 145 2.66 -12.26 3.72
CA MET A 145 3.22 -12.09 2.38
C MET A 145 4.38 -11.09 2.36
N LEU A 146 4.28 -9.98 3.09
CA LEU A 146 5.37 -9.01 3.18
C LEU A 146 6.61 -9.62 3.83
N TYR A 147 6.42 -10.34 4.94
CA TYR A 147 7.49 -11.05 5.62
C TYR A 147 8.14 -12.13 4.74
N ALA A 148 7.34 -12.90 4.00
CA ALA A 148 7.85 -13.87 3.05
C ALA A 148 8.67 -13.21 1.92
N ASN A 149 8.19 -12.10 1.36
CA ASN A 149 8.93 -11.37 0.33
C ASN A 149 10.27 -10.85 0.86
N LEU A 150 10.30 -10.25 2.06
CA LEU A 150 11.54 -9.75 2.67
C LEU A 150 12.52 -10.87 2.98
N SER A 151 12.05 -11.99 3.53
CA SER A 151 12.90 -13.15 3.85
C SER A 151 13.47 -13.82 2.61
N LEU A 152 12.69 -14.00 1.54
CA LEU A 152 13.19 -14.52 0.27
C LEU A 152 14.19 -13.55 -0.39
N THR A 153 13.90 -12.24 -0.38
CA THR A 153 14.82 -11.22 -0.90
C THR A 153 16.17 -11.24 -0.16
N SER A 154 16.16 -11.47 1.15
CA SER A 154 17.38 -11.52 1.97
C SER A 154 18.18 -12.83 1.82
N ARG A 155 17.60 -13.85 1.18
CA ARG A 155 18.28 -15.14 0.88
C ARG A 155 18.90 -15.16 -0.50
N GLU A 156 18.52 -14.23 -1.37
CA GLU A 156 19.05 -14.12 -2.73
C GLU A 156 20.41 -13.43 -2.71
N LYS A 157 21.47 -14.21 -2.93
CA LYS A 157 22.86 -13.72 -2.93
C LYS A 157 23.11 -12.59 -3.91
N VAL A 158 22.38 -12.56 -5.02
CA VAL A 158 22.46 -11.50 -6.03
C VAL A 158 22.09 -10.14 -5.44
N LEU A 159 21.22 -10.12 -4.42
CA LEU A 159 20.71 -8.91 -3.78
C LEU A 159 21.45 -8.53 -2.49
N ASP A 160 22.49 -9.27 -2.08
CA ASP A 160 23.22 -9.02 -0.83
C ASP A 160 23.70 -7.55 -0.73
N SER A 161 24.24 -6.99 -1.81
CA SER A 161 24.69 -5.59 -1.84
C SER A 161 23.56 -4.57 -1.67
N ALA A 162 22.31 -4.94 -1.96
CA ALA A 162 21.13 -4.09 -1.79
C ALA A 162 20.47 -4.28 -0.40
N THR A 163 20.59 -5.47 0.19
CA THR A 163 19.99 -5.84 1.50
C THR A 163 20.90 -5.54 2.69
N GLU A 164 22.23 -5.47 2.48
CA GLU A 164 23.22 -5.07 3.51
C GLU A 164 23.03 -3.62 4.00
N ILE A 165 22.29 -2.81 3.25
CA ILE A 165 22.11 -1.39 3.57
C ILE A 165 21.16 -1.26 4.75
N SER A 166 21.68 -0.68 5.83
CA SER A 166 20.88 -0.39 7.00
C SER A 166 19.81 0.66 6.70
N PHE A 167 18.64 0.48 7.32
CA PHE A 167 17.54 1.45 7.29
C PHE A 167 17.97 2.85 7.79
N PHE A 168 19.01 2.94 8.62
CA PHE A 168 19.51 4.18 9.21
C PHE A 168 20.67 4.82 8.44
N ASP A 169 21.05 4.30 7.27
CA ASP A 169 22.13 4.90 6.47
C ASP A 169 21.75 6.34 6.05
N ARG A 170 22.67 7.29 6.26
CA ARG A 170 22.50 8.70 5.90
C ARG A 170 22.18 8.90 4.42
N GLN A 171 22.63 8.00 3.54
CA GLN A 171 22.33 8.05 2.11
C GLN A 171 20.85 7.84 1.79
N VAL A 172 20.12 7.11 2.65
CA VAL A 172 18.67 6.90 2.53
C VAL A 172 17.95 8.24 2.61
N TYR A 173 18.34 9.07 3.58
CA TYR A 173 17.72 10.37 3.87
C TYR A 173 18.14 11.51 2.92
N ARG A 174 19.25 11.36 2.20
CA ARG A 174 19.67 12.34 1.19
C ARG A 174 18.72 12.30 -0.01
N GLY A 175 18.36 13.46 -0.56
CA GLY A 175 17.54 13.54 -1.79
C GLY A 175 16.05 13.28 -1.59
N PHE A 176 15.53 13.44 -0.38
CA PHE A 176 14.08 13.36 -0.09
C PHE A 176 13.26 14.37 -0.92
N GLY A 177 13.77 15.58 -1.10
CA GLY A 177 13.11 16.61 -1.92
C GLY A 177 12.94 16.17 -3.38
N ASP A 178 14.00 15.59 -3.97
CA ASP A 178 13.95 15.09 -5.34
C ASP A 178 13.04 13.86 -5.48
N TYR A 179 13.00 13.00 -4.45
CA TYR A 179 12.06 11.88 -4.40
C TYR A 179 10.62 12.38 -4.39
N PHE A 180 10.31 13.36 -3.54
CA PHE A 180 8.99 13.96 -3.45
C PHE A 180 8.58 14.66 -4.75
N ARG A 181 9.48 15.46 -5.34
CA ARG A 181 9.23 16.16 -6.60
C ARG A 181 8.94 15.21 -7.77
N GLN A 182 9.53 14.01 -7.77
CA GLN A 182 9.28 12.98 -8.79
C GLN A 182 8.01 12.16 -8.52
N GLY A 183 7.69 11.90 -7.25
CA GLY A 183 6.50 11.14 -6.86
C GLY A 183 5.21 11.95 -6.95
N LEU A 184 5.27 13.24 -6.62
CA LEU A 184 4.08 14.09 -6.51
C LEU A 184 3.24 14.14 -7.80
N PRO A 185 3.80 14.40 -9.00
CA PRO A 185 3.02 14.41 -10.24
C PRO A 185 2.33 13.07 -10.53
N ARG A 186 2.96 11.96 -10.18
CA ARG A 186 2.42 10.61 -10.37
C ARG A 186 1.30 10.33 -9.37
N ALA A 187 1.51 10.69 -8.10
CA ALA A 187 0.49 10.59 -7.06
C ALA A 187 -0.75 11.41 -7.42
N THR A 188 -0.58 12.65 -7.89
CA THR A 188 -1.69 13.49 -8.34
C THR A 188 -2.40 12.89 -9.55
N HIS A 189 -1.67 12.39 -10.53
CA HIS A 189 -2.27 11.76 -11.72
C HIS A 189 -3.08 10.50 -11.36
N LEU A 190 -2.52 9.59 -10.54
CA LEU A 190 -3.24 8.40 -10.11
C LEU A 190 -4.46 8.74 -9.25
N PHE A 191 -4.36 9.75 -8.39
CA PHE A 191 -5.49 10.22 -7.59
C PHE A 191 -6.61 10.78 -8.48
N LEU A 192 -6.27 11.62 -9.46
CA LEU A 192 -7.22 12.20 -10.40
C LEU A 192 -7.90 11.13 -11.27
N ASN A 193 -7.21 10.03 -11.59
CA ASN A 193 -7.83 8.91 -12.29
C ASN A 193 -8.73 8.06 -11.39
N ALA A 194 -8.42 7.93 -10.09
CA ALA A 194 -9.21 7.14 -9.16
C ALA A 194 -10.46 7.87 -8.65
N ALA A 195 -10.42 9.20 -8.54
CA ALA A 195 -11.51 9.99 -7.96
C ALA A 195 -12.84 9.90 -8.74
N PRO A 196 -12.88 9.95 -10.09
CA PRO A 196 -14.12 9.85 -10.85
C PRO A 196 -14.91 8.56 -10.58
N PHE A 197 -14.22 7.42 -10.49
CA PHE A 197 -14.87 6.13 -10.20
C PHE A 197 -15.58 6.12 -8.84
N GLN A 198 -15.01 6.79 -7.84
CA GLN A 198 -15.62 6.88 -6.52
C GLN A 198 -16.76 7.89 -6.48
N ILE A 199 -16.65 8.99 -7.22
CA ILE A 199 -17.75 9.94 -7.36
C ILE A 199 -18.94 9.26 -8.05
N LEU A 200 -18.69 8.49 -9.12
CA LEU A 200 -19.72 7.78 -9.85
C LEU A 200 -20.42 6.72 -8.99
N SER A 201 -19.66 5.95 -8.19
CA SER A 201 -20.26 4.95 -7.29
C SER A 201 -21.11 5.60 -6.19
N LEU A 202 -20.69 6.75 -5.66
CA LEU A 202 -21.48 7.54 -4.70
C LEU A 202 -22.75 8.10 -5.34
N MET A 203 -22.68 8.57 -6.60
CA MET A 203 -23.85 9.05 -7.34
C MET A 203 -24.83 7.91 -7.64
N ALA A 204 -24.34 6.76 -8.10
CA ALA A 204 -25.16 5.58 -8.34
C ALA A 204 -25.89 5.13 -7.07
N ARG A 205 -25.20 5.14 -5.91
CA ARG A 205 -25.82 4.86 -4.61
C ARG A 205 -26.98 5.82 -4.29
N LYS A 206 -26.80 7.12 -4.52
CA LYS A 206 -27.85 8.13 -4.29
C LYS A 206 -29.06 7.97 -5.21
N ILE A 207 -28.84 7.54 -6.45
CA ILE A 207 -29.94 7.27 -7.39
C ILE A 207 -30.71 6.02 -6.94
N GLY A 208 -30.01 4.93 -6.57
CA GLY A 208 -30.66 3.69 -6.11
C GLY A 208 -31.55 3.88 -4.88
N LEU A 209 -31.13 4.71 -3.93
CA LEU A 209 -31.92 5.06 -2.74
C LEU A 209 -33.14 5.95 -3.02
N ARG A 210 -33.26 6.55 -4.23
CA ARG A 210 -34.42 7.34 -4.64
C ARG A 210 -35.55 6.50 -5.25
N TYR A 211 -35.28 5.23 -5.57
CA TYR A 211 -36.21 4.31 -6.21
C TYR A 211 -36.60 3.11 -5.31
N GLN A 212 -36.31 3.20 -4.01
CA GLN A 212 -36.83 2.33 -2.95
C GLN A 212 -37.74 3.15 -2.03
#